data_AF-A0A950VKE7-F1
#
_entry.id   AF-A0A950VKE7-F1
#
_cell.length_a   1.000
_cell.length_b   1.000
_cell.length_c   1.000
_cell.angle_alpha   90.00
_cell.angle_beta   90.00
_cell.angle_gamma   90.00
#
_symmetry.space_group_name_H-M   'P 1'
#
loop_
_entity.id
_entity.type
_entity.pdbx_description
1 polymer ?
#
loop_
_entity_poly.entity_id
_entity_poly.type
_entity_poly.pdbx_seq_one_letter_code
_entity_poly.pdbx_strand_id
1 'polypeptide(L)'
;MDLDVTYRRASSSSSELDLVDLRRALGDRTQAEVAELLGITPNTWARWERGELQLHPARTHQLRRLQQLINQYGEGPFWGLGIDGVRSVLNGLSVPEALHAHGLDAHGAPLRH
;
A
#
# COMPACT_ATOMS: atom_id res chain seq x y z
N MET A 1 -0.20 -37.61 -23.62
CA MET A 1 0.39 -36.48 -22.88
C MET A 1 -0.25 -35.24 -23.46
N ASP A 2 -1.26 -34.69 -22.80
CA ASP A 2 -1.78 -33.37 -23.08
C ASP A 2 -2.10 -32.75 -21.71
N LEU A 3 -1.20 -31.88 -21.26
CA LEU A 3 -1.40 -31.09 -20.06
C LEU A 3 -2.33 -29.95 -20.46
N ASP A 4 -3.63 -30.13 -20.23
CA ASP A 4 -4.58 -29.03 -20.34
C ASP A 4 -4.30 -28.03 -19.20
N VAL A 5 -3.51 -27.02 -19.55
CA VAL A 5 -3.26 -25.83 -18.74
C VAL A 5 -4.51 -24.96 -18.83
N THR A 6 -5.53 -25.30 -18.05
CA THR A 6 -6.61 -24.38 -17.71
C THR A 6 -6.62 -24.18 -16.21
N TYR A 7 -5.60 -23.46 -15.72
CA TYR A 7 -5.62 -22.89 -14.38
C TYR A 7 -6.64 -21.74 -14.36
N ARG A 8 -7.94 -22.08 -14.40
CA ARG A 8 -9.01 -21.17 -14.02
C ARG A 8 -8.87 -20.93 -12.53
N ARG A 9 -8.08 -19.95 -12.11
CA ARG A 9 -8.12 -19.44 -10.73
C ARG A 9 -9.20 -18.36 -10.63
N ALA A 10 -10.44 -18.78 -10.85
CA ALA A 10 -11.54 -18.18 -10.14
C ALA A 10 -11.58 -18.88 -8.78
N SER A 11 -10.94 -18.28 -7.78
CA SER A 11 -11.07 -18.68 -6.38
C SER A 11 -11.31 -17.42 -5.56
N SER A 12 -12.57 -17.02 -5.54
CA SER A 12 -13.16 -16.11 -4.58
C SER A 12 -12.83 -16.56 -3.15
N SER A 13 -12.28 -15.65 -2.33
CA SER A 13 -12.26 -15.76 -0.87
C SER A 13 -12.22 -14.35 -0.29
N SER A 14 -13.37 -13.88 0.18
CA SER A 14 -13.64 -12.65 0.94
C SER A 14 -12.43 -12.01 1.65
N SER A 15 -11.68 -11.15 0.94
CA SER A 15 -10.76 -10.08 1.40
C SER A 15 -9.75 -9.78 0.28
N GLU A 16 -10.21 -9.50 -0.92
CA GLU A 16 -9.33 -9.12 -2.02
C GLU A 16 -8.85 -7.70 -1.73
N LEU A 17 -7.53 -7.51 -1.58
CA LEU A 17 -6.96 -6.17 -1.40
C LEU A 17 -7.29 -5.36 -2.65
N ASP A 18 -8.17 -4.37 -2.54
CA ASP A 18 -8.38 -3.40 -3.60
C ASP A 18 -7.19 -2.44 -3.63
N LEU A 19 -6.32 -2.63 -4.63
CA LEU A 19 -5.10 -1.85 -4.77
C LEU A 19 -5.38 -0.41 -5.20
N VAL A 20 -6.50 -0.14 -5.87
CA VAL A 20 -6.91 1.20 -6.26
C VAL A 20 -7.35 1.98 -5.02
N ASP A 21 -8.18 1.38 -4.19
CA ASP A 21 -8.64 2.01 -2.95
C ASP A 21 -7.51 2.16 -1.93
N LEU A 22 -6.65 1.14 -1.79
CA LEU A 22 -5.46 1.22 -0.94
C LEU A 22 -4.58 2.41 -1.35
N ARG A 23 -4.37 2.62 -2.66
CA ARG A 23 -3.59 3.74 -3.18
C ARG A 23 -4.24 5.10 -2.91
N ARG A 24 -5.57 5.19 -3.03
CA ARG A 24 -6.32 6.42 -2.71
C ARG A 24 -6.24 6.78 -1.23
N ALA A 25 -6.34 5.78 -0.36
CA ALA A 25 -6.20 5.96 1.09
C ALA A 25 -4.82 6.50 1.52
N LEU A 26 -3.80 6.42 0.66
CA LEU A 26 -2.46 7.01 0.87
C LEU A 26 -2.35 8.48 0.44
N GLY A 27 -3.49 9.16 0.22
CA GLY A 27 -3.55 10.55 -0.23
C GLY A 27 -3.59 10.68 -1.74
N ASP A 28 -4.45 9.90 -2.40
CA ASP A 28 -4.66 9.90 -3.85
C ASP A 28 -3.38 9.74 -4.68
N ARG A 29 -2.48 8.86 -4.19
CA ARG A 29 -1.20 8.62 -4.85
C ARG A 29 -1.37 8.08 -6.26
N THR A 30 -0.40 8.38 -7.11
CA THR A 30 -0.27 7.79 -8.43
C THR A 30 0.26 6.36 -8.36
N GLN A 31 0.06 5.59 -9.43
CA GLN A 31 0.63 4.25 -9.55
C GLN A 31 2.18 4.27 -9.44
N ALA A 32 2.82 5.33 -9.93
CA ALA A 32 4.26 5.50 -9.86
C ALA A 32 4.76 5.69 -8.43
N GLU A 33 4.07 6.52 -7.65
CA GLU A 33 4.41 6.77 -6.25
C GLU A 33 4.28 5.53 -5.37
N VAL A 34 3.20 4.76 -5.53
CA VAL A 34 3.04 3.51 -4.74
C VAL A 34 4.03 2.43 -5.20
N ALA A 35 4.37 2.40 -6.49
CA ALA A 35 5.45 1.53 -6.96
C ALA A 35 6.79 1.90 -6.35
N GLU A 36 7.11 3.19 -6.26
CA GLU A 36 8.32 3.70 -5.61
C GLU A 36 8.37 3.33 -4.12
N LEU A 37 7.25 3.44 -3.42
CA LEU A 37 7.10 3.06 -2.01
C LEU A 37 7.46 1.58 -1.77
N LEU A 38 7.07 0.70 -2.69
CA LEU A 38 7.31 -0.74 -2.61
C LEU A 38 8.64 -1.18 -3.27
N GLY A 39 9.36 -0.27 -3.91
CA GLY A 39 10.58 -0.59 -4.65
C GLY A 39 10.32 -1.50 -5.84
N ILE A 40 9.25 -1.25 -6.60
CA ILE A 40 8.89 -1.96 -7.84
C ILE A 40 8.72 -0.96 -8.99
N THR A 41 8.54 -1.45 -10.21
CA THR A 41 8.26 -0.57 -11.36
C THR A 41 6.78 -0.16 -11.40
N PRO A 42 6.46 1.04 -11.93
CA PRO A 42 5.07 1.48 -12.10
C PRO A 42 4.24 0.50 -12.95
N ASN A 43 4.86 -0.13 -13.96
CA ASN A 43 4.19 -1.12 -14.80
C ASN A 43 3.79 -2.39 -14.01
N THR A 44 4.63 -2.84 -13.07
CA THR A 44 4.29 -3.98 -12.19
C THR A 44 3.06 -3.65 -11.36
N TRP A 45 3.00 -2.46 -10.76
CA TRP A 45 1.83 -2.01 -10.00
C TRP A 45 0.58 -1.93 -10.87
N ALA A 46 0.68 -1.29 -12.05
CA ALA A 46 -0.46 -1.13 -12.96
C ALA A 46 -1.02 -2.49 -13.42
N ARG A 47 -0.16 -3.49 -13.65
CA ARG A 47 -0.57 -4.86 -13.98
C ARG A 47 -1.22 -5.58 -12.80
N TRP A 48 -0.82 -5.28 -11.56
CA TRP A 48 -1.50 -5.81 -10.37
C TRP A 48 -2.90 -5.22 -10.23
N GLU A 49 -3.07 -3.89 -10.37
CA GLU A 49 -4.40 -3.26 -10.31
C GLU A 49 -5.36 -3.81 -11.37
N ARG A 50 -4.85 -4.16 -12.56
CA ARG A 50 -5.66 -4.77 -13.64
C ARG A 50 -5.84 -6.29 -13.53
N GLY A 51 -5.20 -6.94 -12.55
CA GLY A 51 -5.23 -8.40 -12.42
C GLY A 51 -4.42 -9.17 -13.49
N GLU A 52 -3.59 -8.49 -14.27
CA GLU A 52 -2.76 -9.06 -15.35
C GLU A 52 -1.45 -9.71 -14.84
N LEU A 53 -1.14 -9.53 -13.56
CA LEU A 53 0.03 -10.09 -12.90
C LEU A 53 -0.37 -10.48 -11.48
N GLN A 54 0.00 -11.71 -11.07
CA GLN A 54 -0.24 -12.14 -9.68
C GLN A 54 0.71 -11.41 -8.72
N LEU A 55 0.18 -11.08 -7.55
CA LEU A 55 0.97 -10.50 -6.46
C LEU A 55 1.97 -11.53 -5.92
N HIS A 56 3.24 -11.11 -5.79
CA HIS A 56 4.25 -11.93 -5.12
C HIS A 56 3.92 -12.03 -3.62
N PRO A 57 4.01 -13.22 -2.97
CA PRO A 57 3.60 -13.40 -1.58
C PRO A 57 4.23 -12.41 -0.58
N ALA A 58 5.53 -12.11 -0.74
CA ALA A 58 6.22 -11.14 0.11
C ALA A 58 5.63 -9.72 -0.01
N ARG A 59 5.14 -9.35 -1.20
CA ARG A 59 4.50 -8.04 -1.44
C ARG A 59 3.08 -8.01 -0.91
N THR A 60 2.36 -9.12 -1.00
CA THR A 60 1.04 -9.28 -0.37
C THR A 60 1.10 -9.00 1.14
N HIS A 61 2.13 -9.46 1.84
CA HIS A 61 2.29 -9.18 3.27
C HIS A 61 2.44 -7.66 3.55
N GLN A 62 3.28 -6.96 2.78
CA GLN A 62 3.46 -5.50 2.92
C GLN A 62 2.15 -4.74 2.66
N LEU A 63 1.41 -5.13 1.62
CA LEU A 63 0.14 -4.49 1.27
C LEU A 63 -0.95 -4.72 2.33
N ARG A 64 -1.04 -5.94 2.85
CA ARG A 64 -1.96 -6.24 3.97
C ARG A 64 -1.59 -5.45 5.21
N ARG A 65 -0.29 -5.33 5.51
CA ARG A 65 0.18 -4.52 6.62
C ARG A 65 -0.21 -3.05 6.44
N LEU A 66 -0.06 -2.51 5.24
CA LEU A 66 -0.45 -1.13 4.93
C LEU A 66 -1.96 -0.91 5.10
N GLN A 67 -2.78 -1.83 4.59
CA GLN A 67 -4.24 -1.78 4.77
C GLN A 67 -4.62 -1.82 6.26
N GLN A 68 -3.99 -2.68 7.05
CA GLN A 68 -4.25 -2.76 8.50
C GLN A 68 -3.91 -1.45 9.22
N LEU A 69 -2.80 -0.82 8.84
CA LEU A 69 -2.39 0.46 9.42
C LEU A 69 -3.37 1.58 9.05
N ILE A 70 -3.82 1.64 7.80
CA ILE A 70 -4.87 2.57 7.37
C ILE A 70 -6.17 2.32 8.15
N ASN A 71 -6.58 1.05 8.32
CA ASN A 71 -7.77 0.72 9.09
C ASN A 71 -7.65 1.09 10.58
N GLN A 72 -6.43 1.07 11.13
CA GLN A 72 -6.16 1.36 12.53
C GLN A 72 -6.07 2.87 12.82
N TYR A 73 -5.41 3.63 11.94
CA TYR A 73 -5.08 5.05 12.17
C TYR A 73 -5.91 6.02 11.32
N GLY A 74 -6.71 5.50 10.38
CA GLY A 74 -7.38 6.28 9.35
C GLY A 74 -6.43 6.72 8.24
N GLU A 75 -6.97 7.42 7.25
CA GLU A 75 -6.23 7.85 6.06
C GLU A 75 -5.37 9.10 6.30
N GLY A 76 -5.84 10.02 7.15
CA GLY A 76 -5.22 11.33 7.40
C GLY A 76 -3.70 11.28 7.68
N PRO A 77 -3.21 10.43 8.59
CA PRO A 77 -1.77 10.25 8.82
C PRO A 77 -0.96 10.01 7.55
N PHE A 78 -1.46 9.17 6.64
CA PHE A 78 -0.76 8.78 5.43
C PHE A 78 -0.74 9.88 4.37
N TRP A 79 -1.71 10.80 4.42
CA TRP A 79 -1.72 11.97 3.57
C TRP A 79 -0.57 12.92 3.94
N GLY A 80 -0.36 13.13 5.25
CA GLY A 80 0.70 13.99 5.77
C GLY A 80 2.11 13.42 5.61
N LEU A 81 2.27 12.11 5.82
CA LEU A 81 3.59 11.46 5.91
C LEU A 81 4.43 11.52 4.63
N GLY A 82 3.83 11.77 3.46
CA GLY A 82 4.60 11.69 2.22
C GLY A 82 4.99 10.25 1.85
N ILE A 83 5.70 10.07 0.73
CA ILE A 83 6.22 8.74 0.35
C ILE A 83 7.27 8.24 1.36
N ASP A 84 8.16 9.13 1.80
CA ASP A 84 9.26 8.75 2.69
C ASP A 84 8.78 8.39 4.10
N GLY A 85 7.78 9.10 4.64
CA GLY A 85 7.20 8.76 5.94
C GLY A 85 6.49 7.41 5.92
N VAL A 86 5.67 7.15 4.89
CA VAL A 86 5.00 5.85 4.75
C VAL A 86 6.01 4.71 4.51
N ARG A 87 7.06 4.96 3.71
CA ARG A 87 8.18 4.02 3.53
C ARG A 87 8.87 3.71 4.86
N SER A 88 9.08 4.71 5.71
CA SER A 88 9.69 4.52 7.03
C SER A 88 8.82 3.63 7.94
N VAL A 89 7.50 3.80 7.88
CA VAL A 89 6.56 2.92 8.60
C VAL A 89 6.65 1.47 8.10
N LEU A 90 6.71 1.27 6.78
CA LEU A 90 6.90 -0.07 6.21
C LEU A 90 8.25 -0.70 6.55
N ASN A 91 9.26 0.11 6.84
CA ASN A 91 10.60 -0.33 7.24
C ASN A 91 10.77 -0.50 8.77
N GLY A 92 9.71 -0.32 9.56
CA GLY A 92 9.69 -0.70 10.97
C GLY A 92 9.34 0.42 11.95
N LEU A 93 9.20 1.67 11.51
CA LEU A 93 8.67 2.71 12.39
C LEU A 93 7.17 2.49 12.65
N SER A 94 6.71 2.83 13.84
CA SER A 94 5.27 2.98 14.07
C SER A 94 4.75 4.25 13.40
N VAL A 95 3.43 4.31 13.13
CA VAL A 95 2.80 5.51 12.56
C VAL A 95 3.02 6.75 13.44
N PRO A 96 2.84 6.70 14.77
CA PRO A 96 3.12 7.85 15.64
C PRO A 96 4.58 8.32 15.60
N GLU A 97 5.55 7.40 15.56
CA GLU A 97 6.97 7.75 15.46
C GLU A 97 7.28 8.44 14.12
N ALA A 98 6.73 7.93 13.02
CA ALA A 98 6.89 8.56 11.71
C ALA A 98 6.24 9.96 11.67
N LEU A 99 5.03 10.12 12.21
CA LEU A 99 4.38 11.44 12.28
C LEU A 99 5.23 12.44 13.06
N HIS A 100 5.74 12.03 14.23
CA HIS A 100 6.61 12.86 15.06
C HIS A 100 7.91 13.23 14.35
N ALA A 101 8.57 12.27 13.70
CA ALA A 101 9.81 12.50 12.94
C ALA A 101 9.62 13.49 11.79
N HIS A 102 8.41 13.60 11.24
CA HIS A 102 8.03 14.53 10.18
C HIS A 102 7.38 15.82 10.70
N GLY A 103 7.31 16.04 12.02
CA GLY A 103 6.71 17.25 12.60
C GLY A 103 5.19 17.35 12.40
N LEU A 104 4.51 16.19 12.35
CA LEU A 104 3.08 16.08 12.10
C LEU A 104 2.30 15.67 13.36
N ASP A 105 1.04 16.09 13.44
CA ASP A 105 0.09 15.64 14.44
C ASP A 105 -0.50 14.25 14.10
N ALA A 106 -1.40 13.76 14.96
CA ALA A 106 -2.06 12.46 14.79
C ALA A 106 -2.94 12.35 13.53
N HIS A 107 -3.21 13.45 12.83
CA HIS A 107 -3.99 13.50 11.59
C HIS A 107 -3.11 13.73 10.35
N GLY A 108 -1.78 13.82 10.51
CA GLY A 108 -0.87 14.12 9.42
C GLY A 108 -0.78 15.62 9.07
N ALA A 109 -1.32 16.51 9.91
CA ALA A 109 -1.18 17.96 9.70
C ALA A 109 0.11 18.48 10.37
N PRO A 110 0.77 19.52 9.82
CA PRO A 110 1.92 20.13 10.48
C PRO A 110 1.59 20.65 11.87
N LEU A 111 2.45 20.35 12.85
CA LEU A 111 2.33 20.91 14.20
C LEU A 111 2.42 22.45 14.12
N ARG A 112 1.37 23.13 14.58
CA ARG A 112 1.39 24.59 14.69
C ARG A 112 2.15 24.95 15.96
N HIS A 113 3.28 25.64 15.79
CA HIS A 113 4.04 26.28 16.86
C HIS A 113 3.41 27.61 17.28
#